data_AF-A0A4R5IYW0-F1
#
_entry.id   AF-A0A4R5IYW0-F1
#
_cell.length_a   1.000
_cell.length_b   1.000
_cell.length_c   1.000
_cell.angle_alpha   90.00
_cell.angle_beta   90.00
_cell.angle_gamma   90.00
#
_symmetry.space_group_name_H-M   'P 1'
#
loop_
_entity.id
_entity.type
_entity.pdbx_description
1 polymer ?
#
loop_
_entity_poly.entity_id
_entity_poly.type
_entity_poly.pdbx_seq_one_letter_code
_entity_poly.pdbx_strand_id
1 'polypeptide(L)'
;MKRAGWVVAYLIAGLLVSWQAIMLSYWLAERLSWPLVSSWHGCWDIEHCAVRWWVYLAMALFAIGPSIAWAAIGLRQVSVPLRRRTVTLLAMVTATVLFYLLHYAFVWP
;
A
#
# COMPACT_ATOMS: atom_id res chain seq x y z
N MET A 1 -17.32 17.25 14.24
CA MET A 1 -16.08 17.80 13.64
C MET A 1 -14.82 17.01 14.01
N LYS A 2 -14.57 16.71 15.29
CA LYS A 2 -13.33 16.00 15.72
C LYS A 2 -13.09 14.65 15.03
N ARG A 3 -14.13 13.84 14.77
CA ARG A 3 -13.99 12.52 14.11
C ARG A 3 -13.55 12.62 12.65
N ALA A 4 -14.13 13.55 11.88
CA ALA A 4 -13.78 13.73 10.47
C ALA A 4 -12.30 14.14 10.29
N GLY A 5 -11.79 15.01 11.15
CA GLY A 5 -10.37 15.39 11.14
C GLY A 5 -9.43 14.20 11.38
N TRP A 6 -9.79 13.29 12.30
CA TRP A 6 -9.00 12.07 12.54
C TRP A 6 -9.01 11.11 11.35
N VAL A 7 -10.14 10.97 10.65
CA VAL A 7 -10.22 10.16 9.44
C VAL A 7 -9.30 10.71 8.36
N VAL A 8 -9.39 12.02 8.10
CA VAL A 8 -8.56 12.69 7.08
C VAL A 8 -7.08 12.56 7.44
N ALA A 9 -6.70 12.78 8.70
CA ALA A 9 -5.32 12.64 9.15
C ALA A 9 -4.78 11.21 8.95
N TYR A 10 -5.57 10.19 9.29
CA TYR A 10 -5.18 8.79 9.09
C TYR A 10 -5.16 8.39 7.61
N LEU A 11 -6.06 8.94 6.80
CA LEU A 11 -6.07 8.71 5.35
C LEU A 11 -4.81 9.28 4.69
N ILE A 12 -4.43 10.52 5.04
CA ILE A 12 -3.20 11.15 4.56
C ILE A 12 -1.97 10.35 5.02
N ALA A 13 -1.93 9.95 6.30
CA ALA A 13 -0.84 9.13 6.81
C ALA A 13 -0.74 7.78 6.08
N GLY A 14 -1.87 7.11 5.85
CA GLY A 14 -1.94 5.86 5.10
C GLY A 14 -1.45 6.02 3.67
N LEU A 15 -1.84 7.09 2.97
CA LEU A 15 -1.36 7.40 1.62
C LEU A 15 0.16 7.61 1.59
N LEU A 16 0.70 8.39 2.52
CA LEU A 16 2.14 8.65 2.61
C LEU A 16 2.92 7.36 2.90
N VAL A 17 2.46 6.54 3.86
CA VAL A 17 3.12 5.26 4.19
C VAL A 17 3.07 4.30 3.01
N SER A 18 1.91 4.20 2.34
CA SER A 18 1.74 3.34 1.16
C SER A 18 2.65 3.78 0.02
N TRP A 19 2.71 5.09 -0.25
CA TRP A 19 3.60 5.67 -1.26
C TRP A 19 5.08 5.36 -0.99
N GLN A 20 5.53 5.57 0.25
CA GLN A 20 6.92 5.29 0.63
C GLN A 20 7.24 3.79 0.57
N ALA A 21 6.30 2.92 0.92
CA ALA A 21 6.49 1.47 0.82
C ALA A 21 6.57 0.98 -0.63
N ILE A 22 5.77 1.55 -1.53
CA ILE A 22 5.86 1.29 -2.98
C ILE A 22 7.22 1.75 -3.51
N MET A 23 7.65 2.97 -3.18
CA MET A 23 8.96 3.49 -3.59
C MET A 23 10.12 2.66 -3.07
N LEU A 24 10.04 2.18 -1.82
CA LEU A 24 11.03 1.26 -1.26
C LEU A 24 11.08 -0.05 -2.05
N SER A 25 9.92 -0.63 -2.37
CA SER A 25 9.82 -1.88 -3.13
C SER A 25 10.39 -1.70 -4.54
N TYR A 26 10.10 -0.57 -5.19
CA TYR A 26 10.65 -0.19 -6.49
C TYR A 26 12.19 -0.04 -6.44
N TRP A 27 12.71 0.68 -5.45
CA TRP A 27 14.16 0.85 -5.27
C TRP A 27 14.87 -0.47 -4.98
N LEU A 28 14.26 -1.35 -4.19
CA LEU A 28 14.77 -2.70 -3.95
C LEU A 28 14.78 -3.50 -5.26
N ALA A 29 13.72 -3.42 -6.06
CA ALA A 29 13.67 -4.05 -7.37
C ALA A 29 14.81 -3.55 -8.27
N GLU A 30 15.04 -2.23 -8.37
CA GLU A 30 16.15 -1.68 -9.18
C GLU A 30 17.54 -2.14 -8.71
N ARG A 31 17.77 -2.21 -7.39
CA ARG A 31 19.10 -2.54 -6.85
C ARG A 31 19.41 -4.02 -6.79
N LEU A 32 18.38 -4.85 -6.59
CA LEU A 32 18.53 -6.30 -6.44
C LEU A 32 18.23 -7.03 -7.76
N SER A 33 17.80 -6.33 -8.83
CA SER A 33 17.52 -6.95 -10.13
C SER A 33 18.82 -7.28 -10.90
N TRP A 34 19.20 -8.55 -10.82
CA TRP A 34 19.81 -9.30 -11.92
C TRP A 34 18.69 -9.88 -12.82
N PRO A 35 18.90 -10.07 -14.14
CA PRO A 35 17.80 -10.15 -15.10
C PRO A 35 17.24 -11.57 -15.20
N LEU A 36 15.97 -11.82 -14.83
CA LEU A 36 15.39 -13.18 -14.93
C LEU A 36 13.94 -13.29 -15.40
N VAL A 37 13.34 -12.24 -16.00
CA VAL A 37 12.15 -12.43 -16.84
C VAL A 37 12.35 -11.73 -18.19
N SER A 38 12.96 -12.42 -19.14
CA SER A 38 13.08 -11.99 -20.54
C SER A 38 11.79 -12.16 -21.35
N SER A 39 10.60 -12.11 -20.73
CA SER A 39 9.35 -12.41 -21.46
C SER A 39 8.05 -11.80 -20.92
N TRP A 40 8.10 -10.81 -20.01
CA TRP A 40 6.88 -10.05 -19.64
C TRP A 40 6.75 -8.71 -20.38
N HIS A 41 7.29 -8.63 -21.60
CA HIS A 41 7.24 -7.42 -22.45
C HIS A 41 6.02 -7.36 -23.37
N GLY A 42 4.96 -8.13 -23.09
CA GLY A 42 3.82 -8.25 -24.01
C GLY A 42 2.71 -7.22 -23.81
N CYS A 43 2.39 -6.84 -22.57
CA CYS A 43 1.11 -6.18 -22.30
C CYS A 43 1.03 -5.39 -20.99
N TRP A 44 2.04 -4.59 -20.71
CA TRP A 44 1.98 -3.60 -19.63
C TRP A 44 1.63 -2.18 -20.10
N ASP A 45 1.72 -1.92 -21.41
CA ASP A 45 1.15 -0.70 -21.97
C ASP A 45 -0.38 -0.80 -21.91
N ILE A 46 -0.96 0.14 -21.16
CA ILE A 46 -2.37 0.27 -20.78
C ILE A 46 -3.33 0.23 -21.99
N GLU A 47 -2.79 0.28 -23.21
CA GLU A 47 -3.53 0.45 -24.45
C GLU A 47 -3.69 -0.82 -25.30
N HIS A 48 -2.96 -1.93 -25.08
CA HIS A 48 -2.88 -3.01 -26.08
C HIS A 48 -3.30 -4.42 -25.62
N CYS A 49 -3.63 -4.63 -24.34
CA CYS A 49 -4.32 -5.84 -23.89
C CYS A 49 -5.68 -5.50 -23.31
N ALA A 50 -6.72 -6.24 -23.72
CA ALA A 50 -8.01 -6.25 -23.06
C ALA A 50 -7.88 -6.91 -21.67
N VAL A 51 -7.25 -6.19 -20.74
CA VAL A 51 -7.13 -6.63 -19.35
C VAL A 51 -8.52 -6.57 -18.74
N ARG A 52 -8.95 -7.66 -18.12
CA ARG A 52 -10.28 -7.73 -17.51
C ARG A 52 -10.41 -6.66 -16.42
N TRP A 53 -11.57 -6.02 -16.34
CA TRP A 53 -11.86 -4.92 -15.40
C TRP A 53 -11.51 -5.24 -13.92
N TRP A 54 -11.62 -6.51 -13.51
CA TRP A 54 -11.30 -6.93 -12.15
C TRP A 54 -9.81 -6.81 -11.83
N VAL A 55 -8.92 -6.88 -12.82
CA VAL A 55 -7.47 -6.68 -12.63
C VAL A 55 -7.20 -5.21 -12.35
N TYR A 56 -7.83 -4.29 -13.08
CA TYR A 56 -7.75 -2.85 -12.79
C TYR A 56 -8.30 -2.54 -11.40
N LEU A 57 -9.41 -3.16 -11.01
CA LEU A 57 -9.94 -3.03 -9.65
C LEU A 57 -8.95 -3.57 -8.61
N ALA A 58 -8.31 -4.71 -8.86
CA ALA A 58 -7.31 -5.28 -7.96
C ALA A 58 -6.08 -4.37 -7.83
N MET A 59 -5.59 -3.78 -8.93
CA MET A 59 -4.49 -2.80 -8.91
C MET A 59 -4.88 -1.54 -8.13
N ALA A 60 -6.08 -1.01 -8.35
CA ALA A 60 -6.59 0.11 -7.59
C ALA A 60 -6.64 -0.25 -6.10
N LEU A 61 -7.28 -1.35 -5.72
CA LEU A 61 -7.36 -1.81 -4.34
C LEU A 61 -5.98 -2.07 -3.71
N PHE A 62 -5.01 -2.54 -4.48
CA PHE A 62 -3.64 -2.69 -4.00
C PHE A 62 -2.98 -1.35 -3.65
N ALA A 63 -3.22 -0.31 -4.45
CA ALA A 63 -2.67 1.03 -4.22
C ALA A 63 -3.37 1.79 -3.08
N ILE A 64 -4.71 1.79 -3.04
CA ILE A 64 -5.50 2.59 -2.09
C ILE A 64 -6.07 1.79 -0.91
N GLY A 65 -6.11 0.46 -0.98
CA GLY A 65 -6.68 -0.41 0.05
C GLY A 65 -6.07 -0.21 1.44
N PRO A 66 -4.73 -0.16 1.59
CA PRO A 66 -4.12 0.16 2.88
C PRO A 66 -4.58 1.53 3.40
N SER A 67 -4.62 2.56 2.56
CA SER A 67 -5.08 3.90 2.95
C SER A 67 -6.53 3.92 3.46
N ILE A 68 -7.41 3.12 2.85
CA ILE A 68 -8.80 2.94 3.32
C ILE A 68 -8.83 2.27 4.70
N ALA A 69 -8.00 1.25 4.93
CA ALA A 69 -7.90 0.58 6.24
C ALA A 69 -7.41 1.53 7.34
N TRP A 70 -6.43 2.39 7.02
CA TRP A 70 -5.96 3.45 7.92
C TRP A 70 -7.09 4.42 8.29
N ALA A 71 -7.84 4.91 7.30
CA ALA A 71 -8.99 5.80 7.51
C ALA A 71 -10.05 5.16 8.42
N ALA A 72 -10.35 3.87 8.21
CA ALA A 72 -11.30 3.11 9.03
C ALA A 72 -10.84 2.97 10.50
N ILE A 73 -9.54 2.80 10.73
CA ILE A 73 -8.98 2.75 12.09
C ILE A 73 -8.96 4.13 12.74
N GLY A 74 -8.73 5.20 11.96
CA GLY A 74 -8.83 6.59 12.41
C GLY A 74 -10.18 6.95 13.03
N LEU A 75 -11.28 6.36 12.54
CA LEU A 75 -12.62 6.52 13.13
C LEU A 75 -12.71 6.05 14.58
N ARG A 76 -11.96 5.00 14.93
CA ARG A 76 -11.99 4.35 16.26
C ARG A 76 -10.97 4.93 17.24
N GLN A 77 -10.01 5.72 16.75
CA GLN A 77 -8.88 6.21 17.52
C GLN A 77 -9.18 7.42 18.41
N VAL A 78 -10.36 8.03 18.31
CA VAL A 78 -10.68 9.32 18.97
C VAL A 78 -10.64 9.25 20.51
N SER A 79 -10.98 8.11 21.10
CA SER A 79 -11.05 7.91 22.55
C SER A 79 -9.94 7.00 23.11
N VAL A 80 -8.95 6.63 22.29
CA VAL A 80 -7.89 5.67 22.66
C VAL A 80 -6.74 6.41 23.36
N PRO A 81 -6.18 5.87 24.47
CA PRO A 81 -5.04 6.48 25.15
C PRO A 81 -3.79 6.51 24.25
N LEU A 82 -2.92 7.51 24.47
CA LEU A 82 -1.76 7.81 23.62
C LEU A 82 -0.86 6.59 23.39
N ARG A 83 -0.57 5.82 24.44
CA ARG A 83 0.28 4.61 24.36
C ARG A 83 -0.31 3.54 23.44
N ARG A 84 -1.63 3.32 23.48
CA ARG A 84 -2.29 2.34 22.61
C ARG A 84 -2.38 2.87 21.18
N ARG A 85 -2.57 4.18 21.01
CA ARG A 85 -2.55 4.84 19.70
C ARG A 85 -1.19 4.68 19.00
N THR A 86 -0.09 4.92 19.69
CA THR A 86 1.26 4.79 19.10
C THR A 86 1.57 3.34 18.72
N VAL A 87 1.21 2.37 19.55
CA VAL A 87 1.36 0.95 19.22
C VAL A 87 0.53 0.57 17.97
N THR A 88 -0.73 1.02 17.88
CA THR A 88 -1.55 0.76 16.70
C THR A 88 -0.98 1.40 15.45
N LEU A 89 -0.48 2.65 15.53
CA LEU A 89 0.16 3.33 14.41
C LEU A 89 1.41 2.58 13.94
N LEU A 90 2.27 2.16 14.87
CA LEU A 90 3.46 1.38 14.54
C LEU A 90 3.07 0.06 13.86
N ALA A 91 2.10 -0.66 14.42
CA ALA A 91 1.60 -1.89 13.83
C ALA A 91 1.03 -1.68 12.41
N MET A 92 0.32 -0.57 12.17
CA MET A 92 -0.20 -0.22 10.86
C MET A 92 0.91 0.06 9.85
N VAL A 93 1.94 0.81 10.24
CA VAL A 93 3.13 1.06 9.41
C VAL A 93 3.79 -0.26 9.06
N THR A 94 4.11 -1.07 10.07
CA THR A 94 4.78 -2.36 9.87
C THR A 94 3.96 -3.28 8.98
N ALA A 95 2.65 -3.39 9.20
CA ALA A 95 1.77 -4.21 8.37
C ALA A 95 1.71 -3.70 6.92
N THR A 96 1.65 -2.39 6.70
CA THR A 96 1.61 -1.80 5.35
C THR A 96 2.92 -2.05 4.61
N VAL A 97 4.05 -1.82 5.27
CA VAL A 97 5.38 -2.07 4.68
C VAL A 97 5.55 -3.57 4.36
N LEU A 98 5.22 -4.46 5.29
CA LEU A 98 5.29 -5.90 5.07
C LEU A 98 4.37 -6.35 3.93
N PHE A 99 3.17 -5.78 3.81
CA PHE A 99 2.27 -6.09 2.70
C PHE A 99 2.91 -5.83 1.34
N TYR A 100 3.53 -4.66 1.15
CA TYR A 100 4.22 -4.32 -0.11
C TYR A 100 5.49 -5.16 -0.33
N LEU A 101 6.30 -5.38 0.72
CA LEU A 101 7.51 -6.21 0.63
C LEU A 101 7.21 -7.68 0.33
N LEU A 102 6.16 -8.25 0.93
CA LEU A 102 5.72 -9.60 0.64
C LEU A 102 5.19 -9.70 -0.80
N HIS A 103 4.42 -8.72 -1.25
CA HIS A 103 3.99 -8.68 -2.65
C HIS A 103 5.20 -8.67 -3.59
N TYR A 104 6.20 -7.84 -3.31
CA TYR A 104 7.47 -7.89 -4.04
C TYR A 104 8.08 -9.29 -4.00
N ALA A 105 8.29 -9.89 -2.83
CA ALA A 105 8.91 -11.21 -2.70
C ALA A 105 8.13 -12.35 -3.41
N PHE A 106 6.80 -12.29 -3.44
CA PHE A 106 5.96 -13.31 -4.09
C PHE A 106 5.84 -13.14 -5.60
N VAL A 107 5.94 -11.90 -6.10
CA VAL A 107 5.88 -11.61 -7.54
C VAL A 107 7.27 -11.67 -8.19
N TRP A 108 8.33 -11.43 -7.42
CA TRP A 108 9.74 -11.46 -7.84
C TRP A 108 10.56 -12.62 -7.21
N PRO A 109 10.15 -13.90 -7.25
CA PRO A 109 11.06 -15.02 -7.02
C PRO A 109 12.05 -15.21 -8.18
#